data_AF-A0A951HBU2-F1
#
_entry.id   AF-A0A951HBU2-F1
#
_cell.length_a   1.000
_cell.length_b   1.000
_cell.length_c   1.000
_cell.angle_alpha   90.00
_cell.angle_beta   90.00
_cell.angle_gamma   90.00
#
_symmetry.space_group_name_H-M   'P 1'
#
loop_
_entity.id
_entity.type
_entity.pdbx_description
1 polymer ?
#
loop_
_entity_poly.entity_id
_entity_poly.type
_entity_poly.pdbx_seq_one_letter_code
_entity_poly.pdbx_strand_id
1 'polypeptide(L)'
;MTVPSSRPLLPVNCSFGGCAQLGCVRYNANMNKEPQLDYPCPSCGSLMFAEPPGSYGICAICGWEDDHVQLRFPAMPAMAGGANKESLYQSQQTWIKQIPLDVKAYQNFLRDQNFLRDTDWRPLQLEECSSAIPISGQEYFEATAEDSPSYYWQKDTSGPK
;
A
#
# COMPACT_ATOMS: atom_id res chain seq x y z
N MET A 1 -18.86 -7.79 18.86
CA MET A 1 -17.84 -6.78 18.50
C MET A 1 -18.11 -6.37 17.07
N THR A 2 -18.71 -5.19 16.88
CA THR A 2 -19.18 -4.68 15.59
C THR A 2 -18.03 -4.10 14.78
N VAL A 3 -17.82 -4.67 13.59
CA VAL A 3 -16.91 -4.17 12.55
C VAL A 3 -17.40 -2.79 12.09
N PRO A 4 -16.55 -1.76 11.93
CA PRO A 4 -17.00 -0.51 11.34
C PRO A 4 -17.37 -0.77 9.87
N SER A 5 -18.60 -0.39 9.53
CA SER A 5 -19.18 -0.45 8.20
C SER A 5 -18.31 0.29 7.18
N SER A 6 -17.76 -0.47 6.23
CA SER A 6 -16.97 0.04 5.11
C SER A 6 -17.82 0.97 4.27
N ARG A 7 -17.54 2.28 4.31
CA ARG A 7 -18.16 3.23 3.38
C ARG A 7 -17.64 2.93 1.96
N PRO A 8 -18.51 2.82 0.95
CA PRO A 8 -18.06 2.66 -0.42
C PRO A 8 -17.30 3.93 -0.85
N LEU A 9 -16.10 3.73 -1.40
CA LEU A 9 -15.29 4.78 -2.01
C LEU A 9 -15.96 5.18 -3.34
N LEU A 10 -16.35 6.44 -3.48
CA LEU A 10 -17.02 6.94 -4.68
C LEU A 10 -15.98 7.47 -5.70
N PRO A 11 -16.16 7.19 -6.99
CA PRO A 11 -15.37 7.83 -8.04
C PRO A 11 -15.74 9.32 -8.16
N VAL A 12 -14.74 10.17 -8.42
CA VAL A 12 -14.92 11.63 -8.46
C VAL A 12 -15.44 12.05 -9.84
N ASN A 13 -16.60 12.70 -9.89
CA ASN A 13 -17.05 13.49 -11.04
C ASN A 13 -16.62 14.95 -10.85
N CYS A 14 -15.78 15.48 -11.73
CA CYS A 14 -15.34 16.88 -11.73
C CYS A 14 -16.39 17.82 -12.32
N SER A 15 -16.85 18.80 -11.55
CA SER A 15 -17.55 19.99 -12.03
C SER A 15 -17.06 21.26 -11.32
N PHE A 16 -16.52 22.16 -12.15
CA PHE A 16 -16.11 23.58 -12.01
C PHE A 16 -16.58 24.44 -10.81
N GLY A 17 -15.72 25.40 -10.43
CA GLY A 17 -16.14 26.75 -9.97
C GLY A 17 -15.19 27.42 -8.97
N GLY A 18 -14.46 28.45 -9.40
CA GLY A 18 -13.56 29.25 -8.55
C GLY A 18 -14.23 30.44 -7.84
N CYS A 19 -13.52 31.07 -6.89
CA CYS A 19 -13.64 32.50 -6.57
C CYS A 19 -12.41 32.99 -5.78
N ALA A 20 -12.07 34.27 -5.96
CA ALA A 20 -10.81 34.91 -5.58
C ALA A 20 -10.83 35.69 -4.25
N GLN A 21 -9.61 35.99 -3.78
CA GLN A 21 -9.16 37.13 -2.95
C GLN A 21 -9.53 37.20 -1.45
N LEU A 22 -8.50 37.22 -0.60
CA LEU A 22 -8.08 38.36 0.25
C LEU A 22 -6.82 38.02 1.09
N GLY A 23 -5.82 38.93 1.08
CA GLY A 23 -4.83 39.07 2.16
C GLY A 23 -3.47 38.36 2.00
N CYS A 24 -2.48 39.03 1.42
CA CYS A 24 -1.08 38.60 1.49
C CYS A 24 -0.49 38.88 2.88
N VAL A 25 -0.42 37.86 3.74
CA VAL A 25 0.55 37.82 4.83
C VAL A 25 1.78 37.11 4.29
N ARG A 26 2.92 37.81 4.23
CA ARG A 26 4.21 37.18 3.92
C ARG A 26 4.58 36.24 5.06
N TYR A 27 4.16 34.99 4.96
CA TYR A 27 4.62 33.93 5.83
C TYR A 27 5.95 33.39 5.31
N ASN A 28 6.92 33.28 6.23
CA ASN A 28 8.22 32.69 5.99
C ASN A 28 8.05 31.28 5.42
N ALA A 29 8.45 31.09 4.15
CA ALA A 29 8.47 29.80 3.48
C ALA A 29 9.66 28.98 3.99
N ASN A 30 9.54 28.24 5.09
CA ASN A 30 10.50 27.17 5.39
C ASN A 30 10.12 26.10 6.43
N MET A 31 8.85 25.80 6.65
CA MET A 31 8.40 24.54 7.27
C MET A 31 7.06 24.16 6.62
N ASN A 32 6.71 22.88 6.57
CA ASN A 32 5.48 22.31 5.97
C ASN A 32 5.64 21.69 4.56
N LYS A 33 6.72 20.93 4.30
CA LYS A 33 6.59 19.88 3.28
C LYS A 33 5.88 18.72 3.98
N GLU A 34 4.59 18.54 3.72
CA GLU A 34 3.89 17.30 4.07
C GLU A 34 4.75 16.11 3.60
N PRO A 35 4.84 15.02 4.39
CA PRO A 35 5.61 13.86 3.98
C PRO A 35 5.11 13.38 2.61
N GLN A 36 6.03 13.28 1.65
CA GLN A 36 5.73 12.74 0.33
C GLN A 36 5.42 11.26 0.50
N LEU A 37 4.25 10.84 0.00
CA LEU A 37 3.81 9.45 0.07
C LEU A 37 4.23 8.77 -1.22
N ASP A 38 5.48 8.33 -1.24
CA ASP A 38 6.13 7.80 -2.45
C ASP A 38 6.01 6.27 -2.56
N TYR A 39 5.60 5.61 -1.49
CA TYR A 39 5.58 4.15 -1.40
C TYR A 39 4.15 3.60 -1.37
N PRO A 40 3.79 2.69 -2.31
CA PRO A 40 2.45 2.11 -2.38
C PRO A 40 2.19 1.05 -1.33
N CYS A 41 0.94 0.94 -0.87
CA CYS A 41 0.53 -0.23 -0.13
C CYS A 41 0.58 -1.47 -1.03
N PRO A 42 1.22 -2.55 -0.57
CA PRO A 42 1.30 -3.78 -1.35
C PRO A 42 -0.05 -4.46 -1.54
N SER A 43 -1.04 -4.23 -0.65
CA SER A 43 -2.37 -4.84 -0.73
C SER A 43 -3.31 -4.13 -1.71
N CYS A 44 -3.47 -2.80 -1.62
CA CYS A 44 -4.43 -2.05 -2.46
C CYS A 44 -3.79 -1.20 -3.57
N GLY A 45 -2.46 -1.07 -3.56
CA GLY A 45 -1.67 -0.31 -4.54
C GLY A 45 -1.70 1.20 -4.38
N SER A 46 -2.39 1.73 -3.38
CA SER A 46 -2.49 3.19 -3.22
C SER A 46 -1.20 3.75 -2.62
N LEU A 47 -0.76 4.93 -3.05
CA LEU A 47 0.40 5.62 -2.50
C LEU A 47 0.04 6.18 -1.12
N MET A 48 0.62 5.65 -0.04
CA MET A 48 0.38 6.16 1.31
C MET A 48 1.52 6.04 2.31
N PHE A 49 2.62 5.37 1.98
CA PHE A 49 3.74 5.25 2.90
C PHE A 49 4.81 6.29 2.56
N ALA A 50 5.35 6.91 3.61
CA ALA A 50 6.46 7.86 3.53
C ALA A 50 7.83 7.17 3.60
N GLU A 51 7.85 5.91 4.04
CA GLU A 51 9.05 5.10 4.21
C GLU A 51 9.02 3.89 3.26
N PRO A 52 10.19 3.32 2.90
CA PRO A 52 10.32 2.15 2.04
C PRO A 52 9.53 0.93 2.53
N PRO A 53 9.36 -0.11 1.70
CA PRO A 53 8.65 -1.34 2.08
C PRO A 53 9.17 -1.93 3.39
N GLY A 54 8.28 -2.55 4.17
CA GLY A 54 8.62 -3.07 5.49
C GLY A 54 8.68 -2.00 6.57
N SER A 55 8.05 -0.85 6.35
CA SER A 55 7.99 0.28 7.28
C SER A 55 7.09 0.04 8.51
N TYR A 56 6.31 -1.04 8.52
CA TYR A 56 5.23 -1.30 9.47
C TYR A 56 4.15 -0.21 9.50
N GLY A 57 4.12 0.65 8.48
CA GLY A 57 3.06 1.65 8.32
C GLY A 57 1.72 0.97 8.06
N ILE A 58 0.64 1.49 8.66
CA ILE A 58 -0.71 0.98 8.43
C ILE A 58 -1.38 1.79 7.32
N CYS A 59 -1.79 1.08 6.26
CA CYS A 59 -2.49 1.66 5.13
C CYS A 59 -3.87 2.16 5.56
N ALA A 60 -4.09 3.47 5.48
CA ALA A 60 -5.35 4.06 5.92
C ALA A 60 -6.53 3.82 4.97
N ILE A 61 -6.30 3.16 3.82
CA ILE A 61 -7.35 2.67 2.91
C ILE A 61 -7.80 1.27 3.26
N CYS A 62 -6.84 0.34 3.30
CA CYS A 62 -7.16 -1.08 3.40
C CYS A 62 -6.89 -1.70 4.77
N GLY A 63 -6.24 -0.96 5.66
CA GLY A 63 -5.83 -1.43 6.98
C GLY A 63 -4.61 -2.36 6.97
N TRP A 64 -3.98 -2.57 5.81
CA TRP A 64 -2.78 -3.41 5.69
C TRP A 64 -1.58 -2.77 6.38
N GLU A 65 -0.94 -3.49 7.30
CA GLU A 65 0.35 -3.13 7.91
C GLU A 65 1.50 -3.57 7.00
N ASP A 66 2.44 -2.67 6.70
CA ASP A 66 3.58 -2.90 5.81
C ASP A 66 4.67 -3.77 6.46
N ASP A 67 4.33 -5.03 6.74
CA ASP A 67 5.20 -6.00 7.40
C ASP A 67 6.16 -6.69 6.42
N HIS A 68 7.46 -6.63 6.71
CA HIS A 68 8.50 -7.17 5.82
C HIS A 68 8.43 -8.71 5.66
N VAL A 69 8.01 -9.45 6.70
CA VAL A 69 7.89 -10.91 6.63
C VAL A 69 6.76 -11.29 5.67
N GLN A 70 5.62 -10.61 5.76
CA GLN A 70 4.50 -10.81 4.85
C GLN A 70 4.77 -10.27 3.44
N LEU A 71 5.67 -9.30 3.27
CA LEU A 71 6.19 -8.94 1.94
C LEU A 71 7.08 -10.03 1.35
N ARG A 72 7.93 -10.67 2.18
CA ARG A 72 8.85 -11.76 1.78
C ARG A 72 8.10 -13.04 1.42
N PHE A 73 7.05 -13.37 2.17
CA PHE A 73 6.24 -14.59 2.01
C PHE A 73 4.76 -14.25 1.72
N PRO A 74 4.48 -13.62 0.58
CA PRO A 74 3.23 -12.91 0.35
C PRO A 74 1.99 -13.80 0.20
N ALA A 75 2.19 -15.08 -0.10
CA ALA A 75 1.10 -16.04 -0.24
C ALA A 75 0.98 -17.01 0.93
N MET A 76 1.89 -16.95 1.91
CA MET A 76 1.95 -17.98 2.93
C MET A 76 0.75 -17.88 3.89
N PRO A 77 -0.11 -18.92 3.98
CA PRO A 77 -1.29 -18.87 4.85
C PRO A 77 -0.94 -18.82 6.34
N ALA A 78 0.18 -19.41 6.77
CA ALA A 78 0.56 -19.40 8.19
C ALA A 78 1.03 -18.02 8.70
N MET A 79 1.27 -17.06 7.80
CA MET A 79 1.49 -15.66 8.17
C MET A 79 0.18 -14.92 8.45
N ALA A 80 -0.97 -15.49 8.11
CA ALA A 80 -2.27 -14.95 8.50
C ALA A 80 -2.43 -15.02 10.03
N GLY A 81 -2.73 -13.88 10.66
CA GLY A 81 -2.85 -13.77 12.11
C GLY A 81 -1.60 -13.22 12.81
N GLY A 82 -0.56 -12.84 12.06
CA GLY A 82 0.52 -11.96 12.52
C GLY A 82 0.10 -10.49 12.50
N ALA A 83 0.92 -9.62 11.91
CA ALA A 83 0.60 -8.20 11.69
C ALA A 83 -0.74 -8.01 10.95
N ASN A 84 -0.94 -8.78 9.88
CA ASN A 84 -2.19 -8.80 9.12
C ASN A 84 -2.97 -10.12 9.31
N LYS A 85 -4.30 -10.01 9.29
CA LYS A 85 -5.23 -11.14 9.49
C LYS A 85 -5.21 -12.19 8.38
N GLU A 86 -4.79 -11.80 7.19
CA GLU A 86 -4.78 -12.61 5.96
C GLU A 86 -3.41 -12.50 5.29
N SER A 87 -3.08 -13.39 4.36
CA SER A 87 -1.86 -13.24 3.56
C SER A 87 -1.99 -12.06 2.60
N LEU A 88 -0.86 -11.53 2.12
CA LEU A 88 -0.86 -10.41 1.18
C LEU A 88 -1.65 -10.76 -0.10
N TYR A 89 -1.45 -11.96 -0.63
CA TYR A 89 -2.22 -12.48 -1.76
C TYR A 89 -3.73 -12.44 -1.50
N GLN A 90 -4.18 -12.95 -0.36
CA GLN A 90 -5.60 -12.95 0.00
C GLN A 90 -6.16 -11.53 0.11
N SER A 91 -5.39 -10.62 0.74
CA SER A 91 -5.78 -9.22 0.87
C SER A 91 -5.96 -8.53 -0.47
N GLN A 92 -5.03 -8.76 -1.42
CA GLN A 92 -5.16 -8.22 -2.78
C GLN A 92 -6.42 -8.71 -3.49
N GLN A 93 -6.74 -10.00 -3.38
CA GLN A 93 -7.96 -10.55 -3.97
C GLN A 93 -9.22 -9.92 -3.38
N THR A 94 -9.21 -9.58 -2.09
CA THR A 94 -10.30 -8.87 -1.43
C THR A 94 -10.41 -7.43 -1.93
N TRP A 95 -9.29 -6.71 -2.01
CA TRP A 95 -9.30 -5.28 -2.34
C TRP A 95 -9.48 -4.96 -3.81
N ILE A 96 -9.07 -5.85 -4.73
CA ILE A 96 -9.31 -5.67 -6.17
C ILE A 96 -10.81 -5.75 -6.50
N LYS A 97 -11.58 -6.52 -5.70
CA LYS A 97 -13.05 -6.55 -5.84
C LYS A 97 -13.71 -5.25 -5.35
N GLN A 98 -13.08 -4.54 -4.42
CA GLN A 98 -13.59 -3.28 -3.88
C GLN A 98 -13.12 -2.06 -4.67
N ILE A 99 -11.89 -2.08 -5.17
CA ILE A 99 -11.25 -1.02 -5.95
C ILE A 99 -10.73 -1.64 -7.25
N PRO A 100 -11.54 -1.64 -8.33
CA PRO A 100 -11.17 -2.21 -9.63
C PRO A 100 -9.83 -1.67 -10.14
N LEU A 101 -9.07 -2.49 -10.89
CA LEU A 101 -7.68 -2.20 -11.28
C LEU A 101 -7.52 -0.94 -12.16
N ASP A 102 -8.55 -0.63 -12.95
CA ASP A 102 -8.64 0.55 -13.82
C ASP A 102 -8.88 1.85 -13.04
N VAL A 103 -9.34 1.76 -11.79
CA VAL A 103 -9.46 2.92 -10.90
C VAL A 103 -8.08 3.29 -10.38
N LYS A 104 -7.54 4.41 -10.91
CA LYS A 104 -6.24 4.98 -10.50
C LYS A 104 -6.35 6.17 -9.57
N ALA A 105 -7.52 6.82 -9.50
CA ALA A 105 -7.79 7.90 -8.57
C ALA A 105 -9.18 7.76 -7.96
N TYR A 106 -9.29 7.95 -6.64
CA TYR A 106 -10.57 7.94 -5.94
C TYR A 106 -10.52 8.84 -4.70
N GLN A 107 -11.70 9.26 -4.24
CA GLN A 107 -11.80 10.24 -3.16
C GLN A 107 -11.39 9.61 -1.83
N ASN A 108 -10.55 10.33 -1.10
CA ASN A 108 -10.16 10.00 0.26
C ASN A 108 -10.80 11.00 1.22
N PHE A 109 -11.18 10.54 2.41
CA PHE A 109 -11.59 11.44 3.50
C PHE A 109 -10.41 11.86 4.41
N LEU A 110 -9.24 11.25 4.27
CA LEU A 110 -8.08 11.52 5.14
C LEU A 110 -7.20 12.68 4.65
N ARG A 111 -7.32 13.09 3.37
CA ARG A 111 -6.66 14.28 2.81
C ARG A 111 -7.61 14.97 1.85
N ASP A 112 -7.50 16.29 1.72
CA ASP A 112 -8.12 17.09 0.65
C ASP A 112 -7.51 16.80 -0.75
N GLN A 113 -6.93 15.62 -0.91
CA GLN A 113 -6.30 15.12 -2.12
C GLN A 113 -6.84 13.72 -2.43
N ASN A 114 -7.07 13.46 -3.71
CA ASN A 114 -7.46 12.13 -4.18
C ASN A 114 -6.34 11.14 -3.86
N PHE A 115 -6.71 9.92 -3.46
CA PHE A 115 -5.75 8.83 -3.46
C PHE A 115 -5.36 8.50 -4.89
N LEU A 116 -4.07 8.25 -5.08
CA LEU A 116 -3.51 7.76 -6.34
C LEU A 116 -3.04 6.32 -6.14
N ARG A 117 -3.43 5.45 -7.06
CA ARG A 117 -2.87 4.10 -7.18
C ARG A 117 -1.59 4.19 -8.00
N ASP A 118 -0.55 3.54 -7.50
CA ASP A 118 0.71 3.40 -8.20
C ASP A 118 0.50 2.78 -9.60
N THR A 119 1.24 3.29 -10.58
CA THR A 119 1.08 2.88 -11.98
C THR A 119 1.65 1.50 -12.24
N ASP A 120 2.69 1.12 -11.50
CA ASP A 120 3.46 -0.10 -11.66
C ASP A 120 2.93 -1.22 -10.76
N TRP A 121 2.14 -0.87 -9.74
CA TRP A 121 1.47 -1.82 -8.88
C TRP A 121 0.52 -2.72 -9.67
N ARG A 122 0.67 -4.03 -9.43
CA ARG A 122 -0.18 -5.09 -9.96
C ARG A 122 -0.41 -6.16 -8.90
N PRO A 123 -1.51 -6.93 -8.96
CA PRO A 123 -1.67 -8.12 -8.12
C PRO A 123 -0.54 -9.13 -8.29
N LEU A 124 -0.30 -9.87 -7.20
CA LEU A 124 0.47 -11.12 -7.21
C LEU A 124 -0.16 -12.11 -8.18
N GLN A 125 0.69 -12.73 -8.98
CA GLN A 125 0.32 -13.87 -9.81
C GLN A 125 0.44 -15.17 -9.02
N LEU A 126 -0.32 -16.19 -9.42
CA LEU A 126 -0.37 -17.46 -8.71
C LEU A 126 1.00 -18.17 -8.67
N GLU A 127 1.82 -17.98 -9.69
CA GLU A 127 3.15 -18.56 -9.81
C GLU A 127 4.11 -17.93 -8.78
N GLU A 128 3.98 -16.62 -8.54
CA GLU A 128 4.76 -15.89 -7.52
C GLU A 128 4.41 -16.32 -6.10
N CYS A 129 3.20 -16.86 -5.90
CA CYS A 129 2.73 -17.39 -4.62
C CYS A 129 3.36 -18.74 -4.24
N SER A 130 3.87 -19.49 -5.22
CA SER A 130 4.33 -20.87 -5.03
C SER A 130 5.77 -21.01 -4.54
N SER A 131 6.54 -19.92 -4.51
CA SER A 131 8.01 -20.00 -4.51
C SER A 131 8.71 -19.73 -3.17
N ALA A 132 8.01 -19.36 -2.10
CA ALA A 132 8.67 -19.01 -0.84
C ALA A 132 7.81 -19.32 0.39
N ILE A 133 8.08 -20.45 1.04
CA ILE A 133 7.52 -20.81 2.36
C ILE A 133 8.71 -21.26 3.20
N PRO A 134 9.09 -20.56 4.29
CA PRO A 134 10.08 -21.06 5.23
C PRO A 134 9.60 -22.39 5.80
N ILE A 135 10.45 -23.40 5.66
CA ILE A 135 10.20 -24.78 6.04
C ILE A 135 10.57 -24.99 7.52
N SER A 136 11.28 -24.03 8.13
CA SER A 136 11.71 -24.08 9.53
C SER A 136 11.60 -22.72 10.24
N GLY A 137 11.57 -22.77 11.58
CA GLY A 137 11.61 -21.56 12.41
C GLY A 137 12.94 -20.79 12.30
N GLN A 138 14.02 -21.46 11.89
CA GLN A 138 15.30 -20.80 11.62
C GLN A 138 15.20 -19.95 10.34
N GLU A 139 14.63 -20.47 9.26
CA GLU A 139 14.41 -19.71 8.02
C GLU A 139 13.48 -18.51 8.25
N TYR A 140 12.48 -18.67 9.13
CA TYR A 140 11.65 -17.55 9.56
C TYR A 140 12.47 -16.48 10.29
N PHE A 141 13.30 -16.89 11.25
CA PHE A 141 14.14 -15.97 12.02
C PHE A 141 15.16 -15.24 11.12
N GLU A 142 15.77 -15.95 10.18
CA GLU A 142 16.68 -15.37 9.18
C GLU A 142 15.94 -14.35 8.30
N ALA A 143 14.73 -14.66 7.84
CA ALA A 143 13.93 -13.72 7.06
C ALA A 143 13.53 -12.46 7.84
N THR A 144 13.38 -12.54 9.16
CA THR A 144 13.12 -11.37 10.01
C THR A 144 14.36 -10.52 10.29
N ALA A 145 15.55 -11.06 10.00
CA ALA A 145 16.84 -10.40 10.22
C ALA A 145 17.44 -9.81 8.93
N GLU A 146 16.86 -10.11 7.77
CA GLU A 146 17.24 -9.54 6.48
C GLU A 146 16.72 -8.09 6.32
N ASP A 147 17.39 -7.31 5.46
CA ASP A 147 16.89 -5.99 5.06
C ASP A 147 15.49 -6.12 4.41
N SER A 148 14.68 -5.06 4.55
CA SER A 148 13.34 -5.00 3.98
C SER A 148 13.33 -5.41 2.50
N PRO A 149 12.49 -6.37 2.09
CA PRO A 149 12.43 -6.79 0.70
C PRO A 149 11.87 -5.67 -0.18
N SER A 150 12.36 -5.58 -1.43
CA SER A 150 11.68 -4.78 -2.46
C SER A 150 10.27 -5.32 -2.73
N TYR A 151 9.40 -4.48 -3.30
CA TYR A 151 8.08 -4.92 -3.72
C TYR A 151 8.17 -6.06 -4.73
N TYR A 152 7.27 -7.05 -4.63
CA TYR A 152 7.33 -8.26 -5.47
C TYR A 152 7.19 -7.95 -6.98
N TRP A 153 6.54 -6.84 -7.34
CA TRP A 153 6.38 -6.39 -8.72
C TRP A 153 7.54 -5.52 -9.22
N GLN A 154 8.48 -5.18 -8.34
CA GLN A 154 9.70 -4.41 -8.66
C GLN A 154 10.95 -5.30 -8.78
N LYS A 155 10.78 -6.63 -8.89
CA LYS A 155 11.89 -7.57 -9.09
C LYS A 155 12.61 -7.25 -10.42
N ASP A 156 13.73 -6.56 -10.31
CA ASP A 156 14.83 -6.36 -11.25
C ASP A 156 14.48 -6.22 -12.73
N THR A 157 14.50 -4.97 -13.20
CA THR A 157 14.90 -4.62 -14.57
C THR A 157 16.41 -4.81 -14.82
N SER A 158 17.18 -5.27 -13.83
CA SER A 158 18.58 -5.69 -14.00
C SER A 158 18.67 -7.12 -14.54
N GLY A 159 18.34 -7.28 -15.82
CA GLY A 159 19.00 -8.31 -16.64
C GLY A 159 20.51 -8.06 -16.70
N PRO A 160 21.35 -9.09 -16.95
CA PRO A 160 22.79 -8.92 -16.96
C PRO A 160 23.20 -7.89 -18.02
N LYS A 161 23.92 -6.85 -17.60
CA LYS A 161 24.65 -5.95 -18.50
C LYS A 161 25.94 -6.61 -18.95
#